data_AF-A0A2U3PDJ0-F1
#
_entry.id   AF-A0A2U3PDJ0-F1
#
_cell.length_a   1.000
_cell.length_b   1.000
_cell.length_c   1.000
_cell.angle_alpha   90.00
_cell.angle_beta   90.00
_cell.angle_gamma   90.00
#
_symmetry.space_group_name_H-M   'P 1'
#
loop_
_entity.id
_entity.type
_entity.pdbx_description
1 polymer ?
#
loop_
_entity_poly.entity_id
_entity_poly.type
_entity_poly.pdbx_seq_one_letter_code
_entity_poly.pdbx_strand_id
1 'polypeptide(L)'
;MKSVVISAAALAVIGGAAAGIAAVAAPTAQVQLAAVGGPLPQEPPPPPAPAPVGQGLPTPEQLSNLCIQATDPGTGYSTKTGLVENGINPDEGHVADHDLRKAYRNGNFPETFTVTNIVPAGPNTAAAQVAIGGPKFAGPVTKQLVFVQQGGNWVLQHDAAIALIQAAAATG
;
A
#
# COMPACT_ATOMS: atom_id res chain seq x y z
N MET A 1 3.61 49.20 11.41
CA MET A 1 4.02 49.03 10.00
C MET A 1 4.11 47.55 9.66
N LYS A 2 3.62 47.20 8.47
CA LYS A 2 3.77 45.95 7.67
C LYS A 2 2.50 45.12 7.47
N SER A 3 1.77 45.55 6.45
CA SER A 3 0.80 44.82 5.62
C SER A 3 1.47 43.73 4.79
N VAL A 4 0.70 42.71 4.37
CA VAL A 4 0.73 41.94 3.09
C VAL A 4 -0.44 40.93 3.20
N VAL A 5 -1.59 41.17 2.55
CA VAL A 5 -2.01 40.76 1.19
C VAL A 5 -2.07 39.23 1.02
N ILE A 6 -3.29 38.68 1.06
CA ILE A 6 -3.63 37.33 0.58
C ILE A 6 -4.54 37.54 -0.63
N SER A 7 -4.02 37.29 -1.82
CA SER A 7 -4.79 37.29 -3.08
C SER A 7 -5.30 35.89 -3.42
N ALA A 8 -6.47 35.89 -4.05
CA ALA A 8 -7.25 34.74 -4.49
C ALA A 8 -6.65 33.98 -5.70
N ALA A 9 -7.07 32.73 -5.86
CA ALA A 9 -7.21 32.09 -7.16
C ALA A 9 -8.43 31.14 -7.17
N ALA A 10 -9.40 31.48 -8.01
CA ALA A 10 -10.59 30.71 -8.31
C ALA A 10 -10.28 29.57 -9.31
N LEU A 11 -10.98 28.45 -9.20
CA LEU A 11 -11.03 27.42 -10.24
C LEU A 11 -12.47 26.96 -10.48
N ALA A 12 -12.70 26.61 -11.74
CA ALA A 12 -13.91 26.89 -12.50
C ALA A 12 -14.99 25.81 -12.40
N VAL A 13 -16.22 26.29 -12.62
CA VAL A 13 -17.46 25.53 -12.84
C VAL A 13 -17.51 24.91 -14.23
N ILE A 14 -17.86 23.61 -14.31
CA ILE A 14 -18.47 22.90 -15.45
C ILE A 14 -19.22 21.70 -14.83
N GLY A 15 -20.49 21.34 -15.02
CA GLY A 15 -21.56 21.77 -15.92
C GLY A 15 -22.27 20.55 -16.56
N GLY A 16 -23.45 20.14 -16.06
CA GLY A 16 -24.49 19.31 -16.73
C GLY A 16 -24.37 17.77 -16.68
N ALA A 17 -25.41 16.93 -16.77
CA ALA A 17 -26.88 17.06 -16.74
C ALA A 17 -27.57 15.66 -16.66
N ALA A 18 -28.78 15.63 -16.06
CA ALA A 18 -29.97 14.81 -16.35
C ALA A 18 -30.07 13.26 -16.13
N ALA A 19 -31.05 12.90 -15.27
CA ALA A 19 -32.08 11.83 -15.31
C ALA A 19 -31.78 10.51 -16.04
N GLY A 20 -32.00 9.30 -15.52
CA GLY A 20 -33.01 8.75 -14.61
C GLY A 20 -33.51 7.43 -15.23
N ILE A 21 -33.96 6.43 -14.47
CA ILE A 21 -35.04 5.50 -14.88
C ILE A 21 -35.48 4.60 -13.72
N ALA A 22 -36.79 4.37 -13.66
CA ALA A 22 -37.44 3.25 -13.01
C ALA A 22 -37.99 2.27 -14.07
N ALA A 23 -38.19 1.02 -13.64
CA ALA A 23 -39.17 0.00 -14.09
C ALA A 23 -38.73 -1.20 -14.99
N VAL A 24 -38.64 -2.35 -14.31
CA VAL A 24 -39.15 -3.73 -14.57
C VAL A 24 -39.54 -4.28 -15.97
N ALA A 25 -39.17 -5.57 -16.15
CA ALA A 25 -39.89 -6.72 -16.74
C ALA A 25 -39.47 -7.27 -18.14
N ALA A 26 -39.20 -8.59 -18.15
CA ALA A 26 -38.96 -9.55 -19.26
C ALA A 26 -40.28 -9.92 -20.00
N PRO A 27 -40.36 -10.79 -21.06
CA PRO A 27 -39.38 -11.76 -21.61
C PRO A 27 -39.38 -12.00 -23.17
N THR A 28 -38.64 -13.05 -23.59
CA THR A 28 -38.74 -13.92 -24.81
C THR A 28 -38.28 -13.49 -26.22
N ALA A 29 -37.05 -13.91 -26.57
CA ALA A 29 -36.63 -14.81 -27.68
C ALA A 29 -37.08 -14.64 -29.17
N GLN A 30 -36.07 -14.29 -30.00
CA GLN A 30 -35.54 -15.03 -31.18
C GLN A 30 -35.88 -14.65 -32.65
N VAL A 31 -34.81 -14.77 -33.48
CA VAL A 31 -34.63 -15.01 -34.93
C VAL A 31 -34.46 -13.83 -35.92
N GLN A 32 -33.32 -13.84 -36.63
CA GLN A 32 -33.10 -13.69 -38.10
C GLN A 32 -32.02 -12.69 -38.58
N LEU A 33 -31.07 -13.27 -39.33
CA LEU A 33 -30.63 -12.97 -40.70
C LEU A 33 -29.90 -11.66 -41.03
N ALA A 34 -28.86 -11.83 -41.86
CA ALA A 34 -27.81 -10.89 -42.24
C ALA A 34 -28.30 -9.55 -42.87
N ALA A 35 -27.66 -8.44 -42.45
CA ALA A 35 -27.61 -7.20 -43.20
C ALA A 35 -26.39 -6.35 -42.79
N VAL A 36 -25.51 -6.09 -43.75
CA VAL A 36 -24.90 -4.79 -44.09
C VAL A 36 -24.55 -3.82 -42.95
N GLY A 37 -23.23 -3.58 -42.81
CA GLY A 37 -22.68 -2.25 -42.52
C GLY A 37 -22.72 -1.77 -41.07
N GLY A 38 -21.55 -1.80 -40.42
CA GLY A 38 -21.27 -1.06 -39.18
C GLY A 38 -20.65 -1.96 -38.11
N PRO A 39 -19.38 -1.75 -37.71
CA PRO A 39 -18.82 -2.48 -36.58
C PRO A 39 -19.62 -2.11 -35.32
N LEU A 40 -20.28 -3.09 -34.73
CA LEU A 40 -21.02 -2.98 -33.48
C LEU A 40 -20.12 -2.37 -32.39
N PRO A 41 -20.61 -1.41 -31.59
CA PRO A 41 -19.92 -0.95 -30.40
C PRO A 41 -19.69 -2.15 -29.47
N GLN A 42 -18.43 -2.57 -29.34
CA GLN A 42 -18.03 -3.62 -28.43
C GLN A 42 -18.49 -3.26 -27.01
N GLU A 43 -19.07 -4.24 -26.33
CA GLU A 43 -19.34 -4.20 -24.89
C GLU A 43 -18.19 -3.51 -24.13
N PRO A 44 -18.49 -2.67 -23.12
CA PRO A 44 -17.47 -2.16 -22.23
C PRO A 44 -16.63 -3.35 -21.73
N PRO A 45 -15.30 -3.30 -21.85
CA PRO A 45 -14.44 -4.35 -21.33
C PRO A 45 -14.84 -4.68 -19.89
N PRO A 46 -14.84 -5.96 -19.49
CA PRO A 46 -14.84 -6.33 -18.07
C PRO A 46 -13.88 -5.40 -17.33
N PRO A 47 -14.18 -4.97 -16.08
CA PRO A 47 -13.22 -4.22 -15.27
C PRO A 47 -11.86 -4.89 -15.43
N PRO A 48 -10.79 -4.16 -15.78
CA PRO A 48 -9.48 -4.76 -15.92
C PRO A 48 -9.25 -5.64 -14.69
N ALA A 49 -8.92 -6.92 -14.89
CA ALA A 49 -8.24 -7.66 -13.84
C ALA A 49 -7.19 -6.71 -13.26
N PRO A 50 -7.10 -6.53 -11.93
CA PRO A 50 -6.23 -5.54 -11.33
C PRO A 50 -4.90 -5.60 -12.05
N ALA A 51 -4.53 -4.50 -12.69
CA ALA A 51 -3.33 -4.45 -13.52
C ALA A 51 -2.19 -5.08 -12.71
N PRO A 52 -1.34 -5.94 -13.29
CA PRO A 52 -0.12 -6.32 -12.61
C PRO A 52 0.53 -5.01 -12.20
N VAL A 53 0.73 -4.86 -10.89
CA VAL A 53 1.34 -3.70 -10.24
C VAL A 53 2.38 -3.13 -11.19
N GLY A 54 2.19 -1.87 -11.62
CA GLY A 54 2.88 -1.30 -12.78
C GLY A 54 4.36 -1.67 -12.78
N GLN A 55 4.90 -2.08 -13.94
CA GLN A 55 6.21 -2.70 -14.13
C GLN A 55 7.40 -1.88 -13.58
N GLY A 56 7.50 -1.73 -12.26
CA GLY A 56 8.53 -0.95 -11.58
C GLY A 56 8.19 -0.44 -10.16
N LEU A 57 6.92 -0.45 -9.69
CA LEU A 57 6.59 0.05 -8.33
C LEU A 57 5.69 -0.92 -7.54
N PRO A 58 5.91 -1.06 -6.21
CA PRO A 58 5.11 -1.93 -5.36
C PRO A 58 3.74 -1.31 -5.05
N THR A 59 2.73 -2.15 -4.74
CA THR A 59 1.45 -1.63 -4.22
C THR A 59 1.51 -1.37 -2.72
N PRO A 60 0.68 -0.45 -2.21
CA PRO A 60 0.56 -0.18 -0.77
C PRO A 60 0.24 -1.44 0.04
N GLU A 61 -0.64 -2.30 -0.47
CA GLU A 61 -1.04 -3.56 0.18
C GLU A 61 0.10 -4.57 0.25
N GLN A 62 0.93 -4.65 -0.80
CA GLN A 62 2.13 -5.48 -0.80
C GLN A 62 3.11 -4.99 0.27
N LEU A 63 3.36 -3.68 0.32
CA LEU A 63 4.27 -3.09 1.29
C LEU A 63 3.75 -3.20 2.73
N SER A 64 2.45 -3.03 2.97
CA SER A 64 1.87 -3.21 4.29
C SER A 64 1.95 -4.66 4.75
N ASN A 65 1.66 -5.63 3.87
CA ASN A 65 1.79 -7.05 4.19
C ASN A 65 3.25 -7.43 4.49
N LEU A 66 4.19 -6.88 3.73
CA LEU A 66 5.61 -7.05 3.97
C LEU A 66 6.02 -6.47 5.35
N CYS A 67 5.50 -5.29 5.73
CA CYS A 67 5.74 -4.71 7.05
C CYS A 67 5.16 -5.58 8.17
N ILE A 68 3.93 -6.09 8.02
CA ILE A 68 3.29 -7.01 8.98
C ILE A 68 4.14 -8.27 9.15
N GLN A 69 4.59 -8.88 8.05
CA GLN A 69 5.44 -10.07 8.10
C GLN A 69 6.81 -9.76 8.72
N ALA A 70 7.37 -8.58 8.50
CA ALA A 70 8.63 -8.14 9.10
C ALA A 70 8.49 -7.93 10.61
N THR A 71 7.42 -7.31 11.09
CA THR A 71 7.19 -7.04 12.53
C THR A 71 6.47 -8.15 13.28
N ASP A 72 6.12 -9.26 12.61
CA ASP A 72 5.45 -10.39 13.27
C ASP A 72 6.30 -10.98 14.44
N PRO A 73 5.82 -10.94 15.69
CA PRO A 73 6.57 -11.42 16.85
C PRO A 73 6.55 -12.95 17.01
N GLY A 74 5.71 -13.64 16.23
CA GLY A 74 5.58 -15.10 16.23
C GLY A 74 6.62 -15.81 15.35
N THR A 75 7.21 -15.09 14.41
CA THR A 75 8.13 -15.61 13.40
C THR A 75 9.54 -15.10 13.67
N GLY A 76 10.53 -15.99 13.76
CA GLY A 76 11.92 -15.59 14.00
C GLY A 76 12.58 -14.89 12.80
N TYR A 77 13.61 -14.07 13.04
CA TYR A 77 14.35 -13.35 11.99
C TYR A 77 14.93 -14.28 10.91
N SER A 78 15.29 -15.51 11.28
CA SER A 78 15.80 -16.54 10.37
C SER A 78 14.77 -16.95 9.31
N THR A 79 13.49 -16.90 9.65
CA THR A 79 12.37 -17.21 8.74
C THR A 79 11.93 -15.99 7.92
N LYS A 80 12.33 -14.78 8.34
CA LYS A 80 12.15 -13.51 7.63
C LYS A 80 13.31 -13.21 6.66
N THR A 81 14.21 -14.18 6.47
CA THR A 81 15.29 -14.08 5.49
C THR A 81 14.67 -13.98 4.08
N GLY A 82 14.93 -12.86 3.40
CA GLY A 82 14.28 -12.52 2.13
C GLY A 82 13.10 -11.54 2.23
N LEU A 83 12.74 -11.06 3.44
CA LEU A 83 11.92 -9.86 3.60
C LEU A 83 12.78 -8.59 3.72
N VAL A 84 14.08 -8.75 3.99
CA VAL A 84 15.06 -7.68 4.15
C VAL A 84 16.23 -7.90 3.20
N GLU A 85 16.69 -6.82 2.57
CA GLU A 85 17.85 -6.82 1.67
C GLU A 85 19.10 -7.31 2.40
N ASN A 86 19.77 -8.31 1.85
CA ASN A 86 20.93 -9.00 2.46
C ASN A 86 20.63 -9.70 3.80
N GLY A 87 19.37 -9.75 4.22
CA GLY A 87 18.93 -10.34 5.48
C GLY A 87 19.15 -9.44 6.70
N ILE A 88 18.86 -10.01 7.87
CA ILE A 88 19.13 -9.41 9.18
C ILE A 88 20.24 -10.24 9.83
N ASN A 89 21.28 -9.58 10.35
CA ASN A 89 22.39 -10.27 11.01
C ASN A 89 21.90 -10.97 12.30
N PRO A 90 22.45 -12.11 12.73
CA PRO A 90 21.91 -12.88 13.87
C PRO A 90 21.77 -12.07 15.15
N ASP A 91 22.82 -11.34 15.54
CA ASP A 91 22.84 -10.53 16.76
C ASP A 91 21.70 -9.49 16.78
N GLU A 92 21.49 -8.82 15.65
CA GLU A 92 20.45 -7.83 15.47
C GLU A 92 19.05 -8.46 15.39
N GLY A 93 18.94 -9.59 14.69
CA GLY A 93 17.72 -10.37 14.58
C GLY A 93 17.23 -10.87 15.94
N HIS A 94 18.14 -11.24 16.84
CA HIS A 94 17.82 -11.62 18.22
C HIS A 94 17.28 -10.44 19.03
N VAL A 95 17.88 -9.25 18.90
CA VAL A 95 17.40 -8.03 19.58
C VAL A 95 16.03 -7.61 19.04
N ALA A 96 15.87 -7.57 17.73
CA ALA A 96 14.60 -7.28 17.06
C ALA A 96 13.47 -8.21 17.52
N ASP A 97 13.72 -9.52 17.50
CA ASP A 97 12.77 -10.55 17.91
C ASP A 97 12.45 -10.48 19.42
N HIS A 98 13.45 -10.20 20.25
CA HIS A 98 13.25 -9.95 21.68
C HIS A 98 12.33 -8.73 21.92
N ASP A 99 12.59 -7.62 21.24
CA ASP A 99 11.86 -6.36 21.43
C ASP A 99 10.43 -6.45 20.89
N LEU A 100 10.21 -7.09 19.74
CA LEU A 100 8.87 -7.37 19.21
C LEU A 100 8.08 -8.28 20.15
N ARG A 101 8.69 -9.34 20.71
CA ARG A 101 8.03 -10.19 21.71
C ARG A 101 7.72 -9.44 23.00
N LYS A 102 8.58 -8.52 23.42
CA LYS A 102 8.34 -7.65 24.58
C LYS A 102 7.15 -6.73 24.32
N ALA A 103 7.12 -6.06 23.17
CA ALA A 103 6.00 -5.22 22.74
C ALA A 103 4.69 -6.02 22.63
N TYR A 104 4.73 -7.24 22.10
CA TYR A 104 3.59 -8.16 22.07
C TYR A 104 3.06 -8.48 23.47
N ARG A 105 3.94 -8.86 24.40
CA ARG A 105 3.58 -9.11 25.81
C ARG A 105 3.03 -7.87 26.51
N ASN A 106 3.47 -6.68 26.10
CA ASN A 106 2.96 -5.40 26.60
C ASN A 106 1.59 -5.03 25.99
N GLY A 107 1.05 -5.82 25.08
CA GLY A 107 -0.25 -5.56 24.43
C GLY A 107 -0.20 -4.47 23.36
N ASN A 108 0.96 -4.27 22.73
CA ASN A 108 1.13 -3.27 21.65
C ASN A 108 0.54 -3.73 20.31
N PHE A 109 0.24 -5.02 20.18
CA PHE A 109 -0.29 -5.66 18.98
C PHE A 109 -1.79 -5.95 19.14
N PRO A 110 -2.57 -6.06 18.04
CA PRO A 110 -2.13 -6.00 16.64
C PRO A 110 -1.77 -4.58 16.19
N GLU A 111 -0.68 -4.46 15.43
CA GLU A 111 -0.28 -3.22 14.77
C GLU A 111 -0.91 -3.13 13.38
N THR A 112 -1.10 -1.90 12.91
CA THR A 112 -1.59 -1.59 11.57
C THR A 112 -0.56 -0.77 10.81
N PHE A 113 -0.34 -1.11 9.54
CA PHE A 113 0.61 -0.42 8.68
C PHE A 113 -0.14 0.19 7.50
N THR A 114 -0.19 1.51 7.45
CA THR A 114 -0.80 2.25 6.33
C THR A 114 0.31 2.82 5.46
N VAL A 115 0.43 2.30 4.24
CA VAL A 115 1.46 2.73 3.29
C VAL A 115 0.88 3.78 2.34
N THR A 116 1.57 4.91 2.21
CA THR A 116 1.18 6.04 1.37
C THR A 116 2.40 6.63 0.65
N ASN A 117 2.17 7.49 -0.34
CA ASN A 117 3.22 8.25 -1.02
C ASN A 117 4.38 7.38 -1.54
N ILE A 118 4.04 6.32 -2.28
CA ILE A 118 5.03 5.42 -2.88
C ILE A 118 5.65 6.13 -4.08
N VAL A 119 6.96 6.31 -4.05
CA VAL A 119 7.75 6.97 -5.10
C VAL A 119 8.97 6.12 -5.46
N PRO A 120 9.43 6.12 -6.72
CA PRO A 120 10.69 5.49 -7.09
C PRO A 120 11.85 6.21 -6.42
N ALA A 121 12.76 5.47 -5.79
CA ALA A 121 13.94 5.99 -5.07
C ALA A 121 15.25 5.74 -5.82
N GLY A 122 15.22 4.97 -6.91
CA GLY A 122 16.37 4.59 -7.71
C GLY A 122 16.08 3.35 -8.57
N PRO A 123 17.09 2.79 -9.25
CA PRO A 123 16.94 1.53 -9.97
C PRO A 123 16.51 0.42 -9.03
N ASN A 124 15.41 -0.28 -9.34
CA ASN A 124 14.87 -1.38 -8.51
C ASN A 124 14.61 -0.98 -7.04
N THR A 125 14.36 0.30 -6.75
CA THR A 125 14.10 0.78 -5.39
C THR A 125 12.92 1.74 -5.35
N ALA A 126 12.12 1.62 -4.30
CA ALA A 126 10.94 2.45 -4.05
C ALA A 126 10.97 2.92 -2.60
N ALA A 127 10.57 4.16 -2.35
CA ALA A 127 10.40 4.68 -1.01
C ALA A 127 8.93 4.99 -0.75
N ALA A 128 8.44 4.71 0.46
CA ALA A 128 7.06 4.95 0.84
C ALA A 128 6.96 5.43 2.28
N GLN A 129 5.92 6.21 2.55
CA GLN A 129 5.58 6.63 3.90
C GLN A 129 4.72 5.55 4.55
N VAL A 130 5.23 4.92 5.60
CA VAL A 130 4.55 3.88 6.36
C VAL A 130 4.13 4.44 7.71
N ALA A 131 2.82 4.57 7.92
CA ALA A 131 2.25 4.94 9.20
C ALA A 131 1.95 3.69 10.03
N ILE A 132 2.58 3.60 11.20
CA ILE A 132 2.47 2.50 12.15
C ILE A 132 1.46 2.90 13.22
N GLY A 133 0.38 2.16 13.34
CA GLY A 133 -0.64 2.35 14.37
C GLY A 133 -0.78 1.10 15.25
N GLY A 134 -1.32 1.27 16.45
CA GLY A 134 -1.60 0.16 17.35
C GLY A 134 -2.25 0.62 18.65
N PRO A 135 -2.78 -0.31 19.47
CA PRO A 135 -3.53 0.00 20.69
C PRO A 135 -2.75 0.81 21.74
N LYS A 136 -1.42 0.73 21.73
CA LYS A 136 -0.53 1.45 22.66
C LYS A 136 0.11 2.71 22.07
N PHE A 137 -0.09 2.97 20.78
CA PHE A 137 0.41 4.19 20.15
C PHE A 137 -0.56 5.34 20.41
N ALA A 138 -0.04 6.48 20.87
CA ALA A 138 -0.85 7.70 21.05
C ALA A 138 -1.38 8.28 19.72
N GLY A 139 -0.81 7.86 18.59
CA GLY A 139 -1.23 8.18 17.24
C GLY A 139 -0.32 7.48 16.22
N PRO A 140 -0.68 7.48 14.92
CA PRO A 140 0.12 6.80 13.90
C PRO A 140 1.52 7.41 13.77
N VAL A 141 2.56 6.57 13.87
CA VAL A 141 3.95 6.98 13.70
C VAL A 141 4.33 6.77 12.24
N THR A 142 4.46 7.86 11.49
CA THR A 142 4.87 7.80 10.07
C THR A 142 6.39 7.76 9.92
N LYS A 143 6.88 6.81 9.14
CA LYS A 143 8.29 6.64 8.78
C LYS A 143 8.43 6.48 7.27
N GLN A 144 9.42 7.17 6.69
CA GLN A 144 9.80 6.91 5.30
C GLN A 144 10.64 5.64 5.28
N LEU A 145 10.14 4.60 4.62
CA LEU A 145 10.85 3.33 4.44
C LEU A 145 11.27 3.17 2.98
N VAL A 146 12.41 2.53 2.77
CA VAL A 146 12.94 2.18 1.45
C VAL A 146 12.79 0.69 1.23
N PHE A 147 12.35 0.33 0.04
CA PHE A 147 12.10 -1.02 -0.44
C PHE A 147 12.94 -1.27 -1.68
N VAL A 148 13.47 -2.47 -1.81
CA VAL A 148 14.34 -2.90 -2.90
C VAL A 148 13.70 -4.09 -3.59
N GLN A 149 13.79 -4.14 -4.91
CA GLN A 149 13.28 -5.24 -5.71
C GLN A 149 14.40 -6.27 -5.92
N GLN A 150 14.26 -7.45 -5.33
CA GLN A 150 15.21 -8.54 -5.40
C GLN A 150 14.52 -9.80 -5.95
N GLY A 151 15.03 -10.35 -7.06
CA GLY A 151 14.48 -11.58 -7.65
C GLY A 151 13.01 -11.49 -8.09
N GLY A 152 12.52 -10.27 -8.39
CA GLY A 152 11.12 -10.02 -8.73
C GLY A 152 10.19 -9.78 -7.53
N ASN A 153 10.70 -9.87 -6.29
CA ASN A 153 9.95 -9.60 -5.07
C ASN A 153 10.44 -8.32 -4.40
N TRP A 154 9.55 -7.59 -3.73
CA TRP A 154 9.91 -6.41 -2.95
C TRP A 154 10.32 -6.80 -1.54
N VAL A 155 11.44 -6.26 -1.08
CA VAL A 155 12.02 -6.48 0.25
C VAL A 155 12.31 -5.14 0.91
N LEU A 156 12.32 -5.05 2.24
CA LEU A 156 12.77 -3.83 2.93
C LEU A 156 14.27 -3.69 2.78
N GLN A 157 14.74 -2.47 2.56
CA GLN A 157 16.15 -2.17 2.74
C GLN A 157 16.53 -2.42 4.21
N HIS A 158 17.78 -2.85 4.44
CA HIS A 158 18.22 -3.26 5.77
C HIS A 158 18.00 -2.19 6.85
N ASP A 159 18.46 -0.95 6.63
CA ASP A 159 18.26 0.16 7.58
C ASP A 159 16.77 0.49 7.80
N ALA A 160 15.97 0.49 6.73
CA ALA A 160 14.52 0.69 6.81
C ALA A 160 13.82 -0.41 7.64
N ALA A 161 14.26 -1.66 7.54
CA ALA A 161 13.70 -2.77 8.32
C ALA A 161 13.97 -2.58 9.82
N ILE A 162 15.17 -2.14 10.19
CA ILE A 162 15.53 -1.88 11.58
C ILE A 162 14.78 -0.68 12.11
N ALA A 163 14.69 0.41 11.34
CA ALA A 163 13.89 1.57 11.70
C ALA A 163 12.41 1.22 11.92
N LEU A 164 11.85 0.31 11.10
CA LEU A 164 10.50 -0.20 11.24
C LEU A 164 10.34 -1.01 12.55
N ILE A 165 11.22 -1.96 12.81
CA ILE A 165 11.18 -2.80 14.02
C ILE A 165 11.33 -1.94 15.27
N GLN A 166 12.28 -1.00 15.25
CA GLN A 166 12.47 -0.07 16.35
C GLN A 166 11.23 0.81 16.56
N ALA A 167 10.59 1.29 15.49
CA ALA A 167 9.36 2.07 15.61
C ALA A 167 8.17 1.25 16.13
N ALA A 168 8.05 -0.02 15.73
CA ALA A 168 7.04 -0.95 16.21
C ALA A 168 7.24 -1.34 17.69
N ALA A 169 8.50 -1.56 18.09
CA ALA A 169 8.85 -1.87 19.47
C ALA A 169 8.88 -0.63 20.39
N ALA A 170 9.10 0.56 19.83
CA ALA A 170 9.13 1.82 20.55
C ALA A 170 7.71 2.27 20.92
N THR A 171 7.18 1.70 21.99
CA THR A 171 6.04 2.27 22.71
C THR A 171 6.52 2.93 23.99
N GLY A 172 6.02 4.14 24.23
CA GLY A 172 6.38 5.01 25.35
C GLY A 172 6.24 4.40 26.73
#